data_AF-A0A0F3GHH1-F1
#
_entry.id   AF-A0A0F3GHH1-F1
#
_cell.length_a   1.000
_cell.length_b   1.000
_cell.length_c   1.000
_cell.angle_alpha   90.00
_cell.angle_beta   90.00
_cell.angle_gamma   90.00
#
_symmetry.space_group_name_H-M   'P 1'
#
loop_
_entity.id
_entity.type
_entity.pdbx_description
1 polymer ?
#
loop_
_entity_poly.entity_id
_entity_poly.type
_entity_poly.pdbx_seq_one_letter_code
_entity_poly.pdbx_strand_id
1 'polypeptide(L)'
;MTRLGEYERQLVIENEAMRQFIYAYDVLEALRCVLASYFGHLKWADTYDLRNAILERYSFLYEFFSFEYDCILPAYRFASQFKTSKMQYQYYAGVFRHSAVFFQVGYFYEFYEELPEVRDVLRLKRMKDNQRGTKYGFPMSYESVYLQKLMKSGVMSIVIVKETDGYIGRIKNRLPVRRIETKCLN
;
A
#
# COMPACT_ATOMS: atom_id res chain seq x y z
N MET A 1 11.76 13.73 21.61
CA MET A 1 11.30 13.06 20.37
C MET A 1 10.78 11.70 20.77
N THR A 2 9.55 11.32 20.40
CA THR A 2 8.95 10.05 20.83
C THR A 2 9.32 8.93 19.87
N ARG A 3 9.44 7.69 20.36
CA ARG A 3 9.74 6.50 19.55
C ARG A 3 8.75 6.30 18.40
N LEU A 4 7.46 6.61 18.60
CA LEU A 4 6.45 6.55 17.54
C LEU A 4 6.67 7.57 16.41
N GLY A 5 7.21 8.75 16.71
CA GLY A 5 7.57 9.74 15.69
C GLY A 5 8.80 9.35 14.86
N GLU A 6 9.64 8.43 15.34
CA GLU A 6 10.71 7.83 14.53
C GLU A 6 10.17 6.82 13.53
N TYR A 7 9.17 6.02 13.92
CA TYR A 7 8.49 5.11 13.01
C TYR A 7 7.69 5.85 11.95
N GLU A 8 6.95 6.90 12.35
CA GLU A 8 6.19 7.74 11.41
C GLU A 8 7.07 8.27 10.29
N ARG A 9 8.25 8.81 10.61
CA ARG A 9 9.19 9.33 9.59
C ARG A 9 9.78 8.27 8.66
N GLN A 10 9.83 7.01 9.09
CA GLN A 10 10.29 5.89 8.26
C GLN A 10 9.16 5.34 7.38
N LEU A 11 7.92 5.40 7.86
CA LEU A 11 6.77 4.77 7.24
C LEU A 11 5.88 5.74 6.48
N VAL A 12 6.03 7.05 6.69
CA VAL A 12 5.24 8.09 6.05
C VAL A 12 6.15 9.16 5.49
N ILE A 13 5.99 9.43 4.19
CA ILE A 13 6.59 10.58 3.51
C ILE A 13 5.45 11.49 3.11
N GLU A 14 5.49 12.73 3.57
CA GLU A 14 4.42 13.68 3.34
C GLU A 14 4.98 15.01 2.85
N ASN A 15 4.34 15.57 1.83
CA ASN A 15 4.60 16.92 1.35
C ASN A 15 3.26 17.64 1.06
N GLU A 16 3.33 18.82 0.44
CA GLU A 16 2.14 19.63 0.14
C GLU A 16 1.16 18.94 -0.83
N ALA A 17 1.67 18.12 -1.76
CA ALA A 17 0.88 17.51 -2.82
C ALA A 17 0.45 16.06 -2.52
N MET A 18 1.20 15.34 -1.69
CA MET A 18 0.96 13.91 -1.47
C MET A 18 1.32 13.44 -0.06
N ARG A 19 0.68 12.34 0.32
CA ARG A 19 1.07 11.50 1.45
C ARG A 19 1.38 10.10 0.93
N GLN A 20 2.49 9.54 1.37
CA GLN A 20 2.96 8.23 0.95
C GLN A 20 3.21 7.35 2.16
N PHE A 21 2.58 6.18 2.18
CA PHE A 21 2.79 5.12 3.16
C PHE A 21 3.80 4.11 2.61
N ILE A 22 4.80 3.77 3.40
CA ILE A 22 5.86 2.82 3.07
C ILE A 22 5.60 1.50 3.78
N TYR A 23 5.50 0.42 3.02
CA TYR A 23 5.33 -0.93 3.54
C TYR A 23 6.70 -1.56 3.83
N ALA A 24 7.43 -0.97 4.78
CA ALA A 24 8.70 -1.53 5.27
C ALA A 24 8.39 -2.62 6.31
N TYR A 25 8.20 -3.86 5.85
CA TYR A 25 7.66 -4.97 6.67
C TYR A 25 8.42 -5.22 7.99
N ASP A 26 9.76 -5.15 7.98
CA ASP A 26 10.56 -5.34 9.20
C ASP A 26 10.33 -4.20 10.20
N VAL A 27 10.20 -2.96 9.71
CA VAL A 27 9.91 -1.77 10.52
C VAL A 27 8.50 -1.83 11.08
N LEU A 28 7.53 -2.29 10.28
CA LEU A 28 6.14 -2.49 10.70
C LEU A 28 6.02 -3.55 11.80
N GLU A 29 6.75 -4.65 11.69
CA GLU A 29 6.75 -5.69 12.72
C GLU A 29 7.40 -5.19 14.02
N ALA A 30 8.50 -4.43 13.92
CA ALA A 30 9.11 -3.78 15.08
C ALA A 30 8.14 -2.79 15.75
N LEU A 31 7.45 -1.96 14.95
CA LEU A 31 6.41 -1.05 15.45
C LEU A 31 5.27 -1.81 16.14
N ARG A 32 4.81 -2.92 15.57
CA ARG A 32 3.78 -3.77 16.17
C ARG A 32 4.19 -4.26 17.56
N CYS A 33 5.42 -4.71 17.74
CA CYS A 33 5.96 -5.13 19.03
C CYS A 33 6.01 -3.99 20.04
N VAL A 34 6.39 -2.78 19.61
CA VAL A 34 6.40 -1.58 20.48
C VAL A 34 4.99 -1.21 20.93
N LEU A 35 4.04 -1.18 20.00
CA LEU A 35 2.64 -0.88 20.32
C LEU A 35 2.04 -1.92 21.28
N ALA A 36 2.33 -3.21 21.06
CA ALA A 36 1.87 -4.28 21.95
C ALA A 36 2.42 -4.12 23.38
N SER A 37 3.69 -3.75 23.53
CA SER A 37 4.29 -3.46 24.83
C SER A 37 3.63 -2.24 25.49
N TYR A 38 3.49 -1.13 24.75
CA TYR A 38 2.87 0.10 25.27
C TYR A 38 1.42 -0.14 25.71
N PHE A 39 0.60 -0.76 24.86
CA PHE A 39 -0.81 -1.00 25.18
C PHE A 39 -0.99 -2.05 26.26
N GLY A 40 -0.05 -3.01 26.38
CA GLY A 40 0.02 -3.90 27.53
C GLY A 40 0.13 -3.13 28.84
N HIS A 41 1.00 -2.12 28.93
CA HIS A 41 1.12 -1.27 30.12
C HIS A 41 -0.11 -0.37 30.35
N LEU A 42 -0.66 0.23 29.30
CA LEU A 42 -1.83 1.12 29.41
C LEU A 42 -3.08 0.39 29.89
N LYS A 43 -3.24 -0.89 29.53
CA LYS A 43 -4.35 -1.74 30.00
C LYS A 43 -4.40 -1.86 31.52
N TRP A 44 -3.24 -1.93 32.17
CA TRP A 44 -3.15 -2.05 33.64
C TRP A 44 -3.33 -0.72 34.38
N ALA A 45 -3.25 0.40 33.66
CA ALA A 45 -3.25 1.75 34.23
C ALA A 45 -4.61 2.48 34.16
N ASP A 46 -5.65 1.84 33.62
CA ASP A 46 -6.98 2.44 33.35
C ASP A 46 -6.91 3.75 32.55
N THR A 47 -6.21 3.70 31.42
CA THR A 47 -5.87 4.87 30.59
C THR A 47 -6.45 4.78 29.18
N TYR A 48 -7.74 4.47 29.08
CA TYR A 48 -8.46 4.42 27.80
C TYR A 48 -8.29 5.72 26.99
N ASP A 49 -8.38 6.87 27.65
CA ASP A 49 -8.24 8.18 27.00
C ASP A 49 -6.84 8.41 26.44
N LEU A 50 -5.79 7.90 27.11
CA LEU A 50 -4.41 8.02 26.63
C LEU A 50 -4.18 7.17 25.38
N ARG A 51 -4.77 5.98 25.32
CA ARG A 51 -4.71 5.13 24.13
C ARG A 51 -5.36 5.83 22.93
N ASN A 52 -6.55 6.38 23.12
CA ASN A 52 -7.25 7.10 22.05
C ASN A 52 -6.46 8.34 21.62
N ALA A 53 -5.92 9.13 22.57
CA ALA A 53 -5.08 10.28 22.26
C ALA A 53 -3.80 9.90 21.48
N ILE A 54 -3.19 8.74 21.78
CA ILE A 54 -2.04 8.23 21.01
C ILE A 54 -2.48 7.88 19.58
N LEU A 55 -3.59 7.16 19.41
CA LEU A 55 -4.07 6.75 18.09
C LEU A 55 -4.52 7.94 17.23
N GLU A 56 -5.15 8.95 17.84
CA GLU A 56 -5.51 10.20 17.18
C GLU A 56 -4.26 10.98 16.75
N ARG A 57 -3.28 11.11 17.66
CA ARG A 57 -2.02 11.80 17.36
C ARG A 57 -1.22 11.12 16.26
N TYR A 58 -1.19 9.79 16.26
CA TYR A 58 -0.45 8.98 15.30
C TYR A 58 -1.42 8.23 14.38
N SER A 59 -2.32 8.97 13.73
CA SER A 59 -3.37 8.42 12.87
C SER A 59 -2.84 7.58 11.69
N PHE A 60 -1.57 7.73 11.31
CA PHE A 60 -0.92 6.87 10.33
C PHE A 60 -0.93 5.38 10.73
N LEU A 61 -1.07 5.07 12.01
CA LEU A 61 -1.15 3.70 12.51
C LEU A 61 -2.33 2.93 11.92
N TYR A 62 -3.44 3.60 11.63
CA TYR A 62 -4.63 2.98 11.05
C TYR A 62 -4.43 2.50 9.60
N GLU A 63 -3.40 2.97 8.90
CA GLU A 63 -3.00 2.41 7.60
C GLU A 63 -2.50 0.98 7.75
N PHE A 64 -1.75 0.70 8.82
CA PHE A 64 -0.99 -0.52 8.96
C PHE A 64 -1.61 -1.50 9.97
N PHE A 65 -2.47 -1.03 10.85
CA PHE A 65 -3.05 -1.81 11.94
C PHE A 65 -4.54 -1.53 12.11
N SER A 66 -5.31 -2.58 12.40
CA SER A 66 -6.63 -2.47 13.03
C SER A 66 -6.48 -2.60 14.55
N PHE A 67 -7.27 -1.82 15.28
CA PHE A 67 -7.28 -1.78 16.74
C PHE A 67 -8.65 -2.24 17.26
N GLU A 68 -8.94 -3.53 17.10
CA GLU A 68 -10.21 -4.15 17.51
C GLU A 68 -10.06 -4.90 18.83
N TYR A 69 -11.00 -4.73 19.76
CA TYR A 69 -11.11 -5.52 21.00
C TYR A 69 -9.77 -5.70 21.75
N ASP A 70 -9.05 -4.59 21.96
CA ASP A 70 -7.71 -4.55 22.60
C ASP A 70 -6.59 -5.28 21.85
N CYS A 71 -6.86 -5.82 20.66
CA CYS A 71 -5.87 -6.43 19.80
C CYS A 71 -5.31 -5.42 18.78
N ILE A 72 -4.02 -5.57 18.47
CA ILE A 72 -3.38 -4.90 17.34
C ILE A 72 -3.27 -5.92 16.21
N LEU A 73 -4.14 -5.80 15.21
CA LEU A 73 -4.19 -6.69 14.07
C LEU A 73 -3.45 -6.05 12.88
N PRO A 74 -2.40 -6.69 12.33
CA PRO A 74 -1.67 -6.12 11.21
C PRO A 74 -2.51 -6.17 9.92
N ALA A 75 -2.81 -5.00 9.36
CA ALA A 75 -3.52 -4.85 8.08
C ALA A 75 -2.63 -5.18 6.86
N TYR A 76 -1.32 -5.28 7.07
CA TYR A 76 -0.32 -5.61 6.03
C TYR A 76 -0.05 -7.11 5.87
N ARG A 77 -0.86 -7.99 6.48
CA ARG A 77 -0.77 -9.45 6.25
C ARG A 77 -1.62 -9.84 5.05
N PHE A 78 -0.99 -9.87 3.89
CA PHE A 78 -1.64 -10.19 2.62
C PHE A 78 -1.68 -11.69 2.34
N ALA A 79 -2.70 -12.13 1.59
CA ALA A 79 -2.75 -13.48 1.06
C ALA A 79 -1.53 -13.73 0.15
N SER A 80 -1.00 -14.96 0.18
CA SER A 80 0.23 -15.32 -0.55
C SER A 80 0.01 -16.43 -1.59
N GLN A 81 -1.06 -17.22 -1.46
CA GLN A 81 -1.31 -18.37 -2.32
C GLN A 81 -2.25 -18.00 -3.48
N PHE A 82 -1.67 -17.81 -4.67
CA PHE A 82 -2.43 -17.52 -5.90
C PHE A 82 -2.04 -18.46 -7.03
N LYS A 83 -3.02 -18.83 -7.86
CA LYS A 83 -2.78 -19.70 -9.03
C LYS A 83 -2.22 -18.93 -10.23
N THR A 84 -2.50 -17.63 -10.33
CA THR A 84 -2.07 -16.78 -11.45
C THR A 84 -1.74 -15.36 -10.98
N SER A 85 -0.91 -14.65 -11.75
CA SER A 85 -0.64 -13.22 -11.53
C SER A 85 -1.91 -12.37 -11.58
N LYS A 86 -2.87 -12.73 -12.44
CA LYS A 86 -4.17 -12.05 -12.54
C LYS A 86 -4.97 -12.17 -11.24
N MET A 87 -5.02 -13.36 -10.64
CA MET A 87 -5.72 -13.53 -9.35
C MET A 87 -5.06 -12.70 -8.24
N GLN A 88 -3.73 -12.65 -8.21
CA GLN A 88 -3.00 -11.82 -7.25
C GLN A 88 -3.25 -10.32 -7.48
N TYR A 89 -3.30 -9.87 -8.75
CA TYR A 89 -3.70 -8.50 -9.09
C TYR A 89 -5.11 -8.19 -8.58
N GLN A 90 -6.09 -9.05 -8.90
CA GLN A 90 -7.49 -8.86 -8.52
C GLN A 90 -7.67 -8.84 -6.99
N TYR A 91 -6.89 -9.65 -6.27
CA TYR A 91 -6.82 -9.58 -4.82
C TYR A 91 -6.40 -8.19 -4.34
N TYR A 92 -5.30 -7.64 -4.87
CA TYR A 92 -4.85 -6.30 -4.47
C TYR A 92 -5.79 -5.18 -4.90
N ALA A 93 -6.39 -5.26 -6.09
CA ALA A 93 -7.43 -4.33 -6.52
C ALA A 93 -8.65 -4.39 -5.56
N GLY A 94 -9.01 -5.58 -5.08
CA GLY A 94 -10.08 -5.78 -4.11
C GLY A 94 -9.75 -5.34 -2.68
N VAL A 95 -8.47 -5.39 -2.27
CA VAL A 95 -7.99 -4.86 -0.98
C VAL A 95 -7.93 -3.33 -1.02
N PHE A 96 -7.47 -2.75 -2.12
CA PHE A 96 -7.30 -1.31 -2.30
C PHE A 96 -8.35 -0.74 -3.27
N ARG A 97 -9.65 -0.87 -2.92
CA ARG A 97 -10.82 -0.68 -3.82
C ARG A 97 -10.97 0.66 -4.55
N HIS A 98 -10.13 1.64 -4.25
CA HIS A 98 -10.15 2.96 -4.90
C HIS A 98 -8.75 3.41 -5.32
N SER A 99 -7.84 2.45 -5.51
CA SER A 99 -6.46 2.72 -5.89
C SER A 99 -6.14 2.13 -7.25
N ALA A 100 -5.37 2.86 -8.05
CA ALA A 100 -4.70 2.28 -9.21
C ALA A 100 -3.58 1.35 -8.71
N VAL A 101 -3.60 0.08 -9.12
CA VAL A 101 -2.58 -0.91 -8.70
C VAL A 101 -1.49 -1.01 -9.76
N PHE A 102 -0.33 -0.44 -9.47
CA PHE A 102 0.89 -0.63 -10.27
C PHE A 102 1.49 -1.99 -9.90
N PHE A 103 1.12 -3.01 -10.66
CA PHE A 103 1.45 -4.40 -10.35
C PHE A 103 2.65 -4.88 -11.16
N GLN A 104 3.79 -5.09 -10.49
CA GLN A 104 5.04 -5.43 -11.16
C GLN A 104 5.00 -6.84 -11.77
N VAL A 105 5.36 -6.96 -13.04
CA VAL A 105 5.66 -8.22 -13.71
C VAL A 105 6.98 -8.06 -14.46
N GLY A 106 8.06 -8.63 -13.94
CA GLY A 106 9.41 -8.36 -14.43
C GLY A 106 9.77 -6.87 -14.37
N TYR A 107 10.07 -6.26 -15.52
CA TYR A 107 10.45 -4.84 -15.66
C TYR A 107 9.27 -3.91 -16.00
N PHE A 108 8.04 -4.39 -15.90
CA PHE A 108 6.83 -3.64 -16.25
C PHE A 108 5.88 -3.56 -15.07
N TYR A 109 5.07 -2.50 -15.05
CA TYR A 109 3.82 -2.50 -14.34
C TYR A 109 2.70 -2.89 -15.30
N GLU A 110 1.88 -3.87 -14.91
CA GLU A 110 0.79 -4.42 -15.71
C GLU A 110 -0.57 -4.15 -15.04
N PHE A 111 -1.61 -3.92 -15.86
CA PHE A 111 -3.00 -3.76 -15.43
C PHE A 111 -3.86 -4.84 -16.08
N TYR A 112 -4.69 -5.50 -15.26
CA TYR A 112 -5.55 -6.60 -15.70
C TYR A 112 -7.03 -6.20 -15.81
N GLU A 113 -7.34 -4.94 -15.48
CA GLU A 113 -8.68 -4.34 -15.50
C GLU A 113 -8.71 -3.13 -16.43
N GLU A 114 -9.92 -2.75 -16.84
CA GLU A 114 -10.16 -1.51 -17.59
C GLU A 114 -10.21 -0.35 -16.61
N LEU A 115 -9.19 0.52 -16.65
CA LEU A 115 -9.06 1.70 -15.80
C LEU A 115 -8.93 2.95 -16.69
N PRO A 116 -10.05 3.48 -17.24
CA PRO A 116 -10.02 4.63 -18.15
C PRO A 116 -9.26 5.84 -17.59
N GLU A 117 -9.44 6.12 -16.30
CA GLU A 117 -8.79 7.21 -15.57
C GLU A 117 -7.26 7.09 -15.54
N VAL A 118 -6.73 5.87 -15.50
CA VAL A 118 -5.30 5.61 -15.60
C VAL A 118 -4.85 5.60 -17.05
N ARG A 119 -5.60 4.89 -17.91
CA ARG A 119 -5.30 4.72 -19.34
C ARG A 119 -5.18 6.05 -20.06
N ASP A 120 -6.13 6.95 -19.85
CA ASP A 120 -6.24 8.21 -20.61
C ASP A 120 -5.18 9.21 -20.19
N VAL A 121 -4.92 9.32 -18.88
CA VAL A 121 -3.87 10.18 -18.32
C VAL A 121 -2.48 9.73 -18.75
N LEU A 122 -2.23 8.42 -18.73
CA LEU A 122 -0.95 7.85 -19.11
C LEU A 122 -0.83 7.58 -20.62
N ARG A 123 -1.91 7.76 -21.38
CA ARG A 123 -2.02 7.45 -22.82
C ARG A 123 -1.57 6.02 -23.14
N LEU A 124 -1.97 5.05 -22.31
CA LEU A 124 -1.58 3.66 -22.49
C LEU A 124 -2.31 3.05 -23.68
N LYS A 125 -1.57 2.30 -24.50
CA LYS A 125 -2.15 1.50 -25.57
C LYS A 125 -2.64 0.17 -25.02
N ARG A 126 -3.86 -0.22 -25.39
CA ARG A 126 -4.39 -1.54 -25.08
C ARG A 126 -3.51 -2.62 -25.72
N MET A 127 -3.10 -3.59 -24.92
CA MET A 127 -2.35 -4.75 -25.39
C MET A 127 -3.27 -5.72 -26.14
N LYS A 128 -2.67 -6.53 -27.03
CA LYS A 128 -3.38 -7.67 -27.61
C LYS A 128 -3.76 -8.67 -26.51
N ASP A 129 -4.91 -9.30 -26.67
CA ASP A 129 -5.34 -10.35 -25.75
C ASP A 129 -4.28 -11.46 -25.71
N ASN A 130 -3.98 -11.89 -24.50
CA ASN A 130 -2.94 -12.86 -24.20
C ASN A 130 -3.42 -13.77 -23.06
N GLN A 131 -2.76 -14.90 -22.87
CA GLN A 131 -3.16 -15.90 -21.86
C GLN A 131 -3.14 -15.35 -20.42
N ARG A 132 -2.32 -14.33 -20.13
CA ARG A 132 -2.27 -13.70 -18.79
C ARG A 132 -3.47 -12.77 -18.56
N GLY A 133 -4.05 -12.22 -19.63
CA GLY A 133 -5.18 -11.30 -19.59
C GLY A 133 -4.79 -9.85 -19.30
N THR A 134 -3.51 -9.50 -19.44
CA THR A 134 -3.02 -8.12 -19.27
C THR A 134 -3.67 -7.21 -20.31
N LYS A 135 -4.25 -6.09 -19.88
CA LYS A 135 -4.92 -5.10 -20.73
C LYS A 135 -4.01 -3.92 -21.08
N TYR A 136 -3.24 -3.46 -20.10
CA TYR A 136 -2.31 -2.34 -20.25
C TYR A 136 -1.02 -2.61 -19.50
N GLY A 137 0.04 -1.88 -19.84
CA GLY A 137 1.26 -1.88 -19.05
C GLY A 137 2.26 -0.84 -19.52
N PHE A 138 3.26 -0.58 -18.69
CA PHE A 138 4.36 0.33 -19.01
C PHE A 138 5.65 -0.06 -18.27
N PRO A 139 6.84 0.32 -18.79
CA PRO A 139 8.11 -0.03 -18.15
C PRO A 139 8.28 0.68 -16.81
N MET A 140 8.88 0.00 -15.82
CA MET A 140 9.12 0.57 -14.49
C MET A 140 9.97 1.84 -14.50
N SER A 141 10.80 2.06 -15.52
CA SER A 141 11.57 3.30 -15.67
C SER A 141 10.69 4.56 -15.80
N TYR A 142 9.42 4.40 -16.20
CA TYR A 142 8.46 5.49 -16.28
C TYR A 142 7.67 5.72 -14.98
N GLU A 143 7.93 4.95 -13.92
CA GLU A 143 7.18 5.01 -12.64
C GLU A 143 7.06 6.44 -12.12
N SER A 144 8.18 7.12 -11.88
CA SER A 144 8.17 8.48 -11.31
C SER A 144 7.41 9.48 -12.20
N VAL A 145 7.59 9.38 -13.52
CA VAL A 145 6.91 10.25 -14.49
C VAL A 145 5.41 10.02 -14.48
N TYR A 146 4.99 8.76 -14.40
CA TYR A 146 3.58 8.38 -14.46
C TYR A 146 2.85 8.64 -13.15
N LEU A 147 3.51 8.43 -12.01
CA LEU A 147 3.01 8.88 -10.72
C LEU A 147 2.74 10.38 -10.76
N GLN A 148 3.69 11.20 -11.23
CA GLN A 148 3.48 12.65 -11.32
C GLN A 148 2.30 13.05 -12.20
N LYS A 149 2.08 12.35 -13.32
CA LYS A 149 0.93 12.62 -14.20
C LYS A 149 -0.40 12.28 -13.53
N LEU A 150 -0.50 11.11 -12.92
CA LEU A 150 -1.72 10.65 -12.23
C LEU A 150 -2.05 11.53 -11.02
N MET A 151 -1.01 11.95 -10.28
CA MET A 151 -1.21 12.84 -9.14
C MET A 151 -1.79 14.20 -9.56
N LYS A 152 -1.39 14.72 -10.72
CA LYS A 152 -1.92 15.99 -11.28
C LYS A 152 -3.32 15.87 -11.87
N SER A 153 -3.74 14.67 -12.26
CA SER A 153 -5.02 14.44 -12.94
C SER A 153 -6.17 14.11 -11.98
N GLY A 154 -5.92 14.12 -10.66
CA GLY A 154 -6.93 13.79 -9.64
C GLY A 154 -7.10 12.30 -9.35
N VAL A 155 -6.16 11.44 -9.76
CA VAL A 155 -6.18 10.03 -9.30
C VAL A 155 -5.77 10.00 -7.83
N MET A 156 -6.74 9.64 -6.99
CA MET A 156 -6.65 9.90 -5.55
C MET A 156 -5.70 8.97 -4.81
N SER A 157 -5.54 7.73 -5.28
CA SER A 157 -4.70 6.73 -4.62
C SER A 157 -4.04 5.80 -5.63
N ILE A 158 -2.76 5.50 -5.41
CA ILE A 158 -1.95 4.59 -6.22
C ILE A 158 -1.21 3.65 -5.28
N VAL A 159 -1.28 2.34 -5.55
CA VAL A 159 -0.56 1.32 -4.80
C VAL A 159 0.48 0.68 -5.71
N ILE A 160 1.72 0.64 -5.25
CA ILE A 160 2.82 -0.02 -5.95
C ILE A 160 3.02 -1.39 -5.31
N VAL A 161 2.82 -2.43 -6.10
CA VAL A 161 2.98 -3.82 -5.69
C VAL A 161 4.15 -4.42 -6.47
N LYS A 162 5.20 -4.85 -5.75
CA LYS A 162 6.45 -5.34 -6.34
C LYS A 162 6.64 -6.83 -6.14
N GLU A 163 7.39 -7.44 -7.06
CA GLU A 163 7.88 -8.81 -6.91
C GLU A 163 8.80 -8.91 -5.70
N THR A 164 8.66 -10.02 -4.98
CA THR A 164 9.58 -10.45 -3.93
C THR A 164 10.44 -11.59 -4.45
N ASP A 165 11.48 -11.97 -3.72
CA ASP A 165 12.31 -13.14 -4.06
C ASP A 165 11.57 -14.48 -3.81
N GLY A 166 10.45 -14.44 -3.10
CA GLY A 166 9.64 -15.62 -2.78
C GLY A 166 8.82 -16.11 -3.97
N TYR A 167 8.72 -17.43 -4.10
CA TYR A 167 7.82 -18.11 -5.02
C TYR A 167 6.86 -19.00 -4.24
N ILE A 168 5.60 -19.03 -4.66
CA ILE A 168 4.65 -20.06 -4.23
C ILE A 168 4.22 -20.82 -5.48
N GLY A 169 4.69 -22.06 -5.60
CA GLY A 169 4.60 -22.82 -6.85
C GLY A 169 5.40 -22.14 -7.97
N ARG A 170 4.72 -21.75 -9.06
CA ARG A 170 5.33 -21.06 -10.21
C ARG A 170 5.06 -19.55 -10.25
N ILE A 171 4.33 -19.02 -9.27
CA ILE A 171 3.95 -17.62 -9.23
C ILE A 171 4.86 -16.91 -8.22
N LYS A 172 5.60 -15.89 -8.70
CA LYS A 172 6.34 -14.99 -7.82
C LYS A 172 5.38 -14.34 -6.85
N ASN A 173 5.74 -14.33 -5.57
CA ASN A 173 5.01 -13.57 -4.58
C ASN A 173 5.27 -12.07 -4.81
N ARG A 174 4.26 -11.27 -4.50
CA ARG A 174 4.28 -9.82 -4.67
C ARG A 174 3.64 -9.17 -3.47
N LEU A 175 4.18 -8.05 -3.05
CA LEU A 175 3.75 -7.32 -1.86
C LEU A 175 3.65 -5.82 -2.17
N PRO A 176 2.68 -5.10 -1.59
CA PRO A 176 2.68 -3.64 -1.58
C PRO A 176 3.99 -3.14 -0.99
N VAL A 177 4.61 -2.18 -1.66
CA VAL A 177 5.80 -1.50 -1.13
C VAL A 177 5.47 -0.06 -0.75
N ARG A 178 4.51 0.55 -1.45
CA ARG A 178 4.10 1.94 -1.26
C ARG A 178 2.63 2.11 -1.59
N ARG A 179 1.93 2.93 -0.80
CA ARG A 179 0.64 3.51 -1.16
C ARG A 179 0.78 5.03 -1.15
N ILE A 180 0.32 5.67 -2.22
CA ILE A 180 0.46 7.10 -2.44
C ILE A 180 -0.94 7.67 -2.55
N GLU A 181 -1.25 8.63 -1.70
CA GLU A 181 -2.48 9.41 -1.74
C GLU A 181 -2.15 10.84 -2.17
N THR A 182 -2.90 11.35 -3.14
CA THR A 182 -2.86 12.78 -3.45
C THR A 182 -3.66 13.53 -2.40
N LYS A 183 -3.10 14.62 -1.88
CA LYS A 183 -3.90 15.56 -1.09
C LYS A 183 -4.76 16.35 -2.07
N CYS A 184 -6.07 16.37 -1.83
CA CYS A 184 -6.92 17.36 -2.49
C CYS A 184 -6.38 18.74 -2.08
N LEU A 185 -5.88 19.51 -3.05
CA LEU A 185 -5.70 20.95 -2.87
C LEU A 185 -7.11 21.51 -2.75
N ASN A 186 -7.54 21.83 -1.53
CA ASN A 186 -8.76 22.62 -1.30
C ASN A 186 -8.59 24.01 -1.89
#